data_AF-A0A6C0EUH8-F1
#
_entry.id   AF-A0A6C0EUH8-F1
#
_cell.length_a   1.000
_cell.length_b   1.000
_cell.length_c   1.000
_cell.angle_alpha   90.00
_cell.angle_beta   90.00
_cell.angle_gamma   90.00
#
_symmetry.space_group_name_H-M   'P 1'
#
loop_
_entity.id
_entity.type
_entity.pdbx_description
1 polymer ?
#
loop_
_entity_poly.entity_id
_entity_poly.type
_entity_poly.pdbx_seq_one_letter_code
_entity_poly.pdbx_strand_id
1 'polypeptide(L)'
;MNIFFLDLNPRKAAEYHCDKHVVKMIIETAQMLYSSHWVLSPDKLPENAYKLAHKNHPCSIWVRQSITNYMWLCSLGWWLCKEYQFRYGKVHKTEAHILWLFHNPPKLPFREMTLPAQAMPPEYKHKDVIQAYQTFYIESKCKIRDIVRYTYRPVPEFLVSHVHL
;
A
#
# COMPACT_ATOMS: atom_id res chain seq x y z
N MET A 1 2.62 8.65 5.02
CA MET A 1 1.92 7.52 4.40
C MET A 1 2.44 7.32 3.00
N ASN A 2 2.62 6.09 2.55
CA ASN A 2 3.09 5.82 1.19
C ASN A 2 2.60 4.44 0.77
N ILE A 3 2.18 4.24 -0.48
CA ILE A 3 1.74 2.93 -0.99
C ILE A 3 2.90 1.92 -1.03
N PHE A 4 4.15 2.39 -1.21
CA PHE A 4 5.30 1.55 -1.52
C PHE A 4 4.98 0.58 -2.68
N PHE A 5 4.81 1.15 -3.88
CA PHE A 5 4.44 0.41 -5.08
C PHE A 5 5.65 -0.37 -5.63
N LEU A 6 5.97 -1.50 -4.99
CA LEU A 6 7.20 -2.26 -5.23
C LEU A 6 7.14 -3.20 -6.45
N ASP A 7 5.95 -3.48 -6.97
CA ASP A 7 5.70 -4.28 -8.18
C ASP A 7 4.33 -3.92 -8.76
N LEU A 8 4.11 -4.19 -10.05
CA LEU A 8 2.82 -3.98 -10.71
C LEU A 8 1.78 -5.02 -10.25
N ASN A 9 2.22 -6.23 -9.91
CA ASN A 9 1.38 -7.29 -9.37
C ASN A 9 1.18 -7.06 -7.85
N PRO A 10 -0.06 -6.83 -7.37
CA PRO A 10 -0.30 -6.50 -5.97
C PRO A 10 0.15 -7.59 -4.98
N ARG A 11 0.08 -8.86 -5.38
CA ARG A 11 0.54 -9.98 -4.56
C ARG A 11 2.06 -9.93 -4.37
N LYS A 12 2.79 -9.79 -5.47
CA LYS A 12 4.24 -9.69 -5.44
C LYS A 12 4.71 -8.42 -4.70
N ALA A 13 4.02 -7.30 -4.91
CA ALA A 13 4.27 -6.07 -4.16
C ALA A 13 4.08 -6.28 -2.65
N ALA A 14 3.03 -6.99 -2.20
CA ALA A 14 2.82 -7.33 -0.80
C ALA A 14 3.94 -8.24 -0.25
N GLU A 15 4.34 -9.28 -0.99
CA GLU A 15 5.45 -10.16 -0.60
C GLU A 15 6.78 -9.37 -0.45
N TYR A 16 6.98 -8.34 -1.27
CA TYR A 16 8.13 -7.45 -1.20
C TYR A 16 8.11 -6.45 -0.04
N HIS A 17 7.02 -6.30 0.69
CA HIS A 17 7.05 -5.50 1.90
C HIS A 17 7.84 -6.25 2.99
N CYS A 18 8.67 -5.51 3.73
CA CYS A 18 9.39 -6.06 4.87
C CYS A 18 8.42 -6.28 6.04
N ASP A 19 8.82 -7.09 7.01
CA ASP A 19 7.98 -7.49 8.14
C ASP A 19 7.33 -6.29 8.82
N LYS A 20 8.11 -5.25 9.14
CA LYS A 20 7.61 -4.02 9.77
C LYS A 20 6.57 -3.30 8.91
N HIS A 21 6.76 -3.27 7.60
CA HIS A 21 5.83 -2.60 6.69
C HIS A 21 4.58 -3.44 6.40
N VAL A 22 4.64 -4.76 6.39
CA VAL A 22 3.43 -5.60 6.24
C VAL A 22 2.40 -5.24 7.31
N VAL A 23 2.80 -5.14 8.58
CA VAL A 23 1.91 -4.74 9.68
C VAL A 23 1.36 -3.33 9.49
N LYS A 24 2.25 -2.38 9.23
CA LYS A 24 1.90 -0.96 9.16
C LYS A 24 1.03 -0.63 7.94
N MET A 25 1.32 -1.24 6.79
CA MET A 25 0.74 -0.85 5.52
C MET A 25 -0.71 -1.30 5.36
N ILE A 26 -1.18 -2.31 6.10
CA ILE A 26 -2.59 -2.69 6.08
C ILE A 26 -3.47 -1.53 6.60
N ILE A 27 -3.06 -0.89 7.70
CA ILE A 27 -3.80 0.24 8.29
C ILE A 27 -3.74 1.46 7.37
N GLU A 28 -2.55 1.83 6.89
CA GLU A 28 -2.38 2.97 5.99
C GLU A 28 -3.16 2.76 4.67
N THR A 29 -3.21 1.52 4.15
CA THR A 29 -4.01 1.16 2.98
C THR A 29 -5.50 1.40 3.21
N ALA A 30 -6.06 0.89 4.32
CA ALA A 30 -7.46 1.11 4.65
C ALA A 30 -7.77 2.61 4.82
N GLN A 31 -6.89 3.38 5.46
CA GLN A 31 -7.05 4.83 5.61
C GLN A 31 -7.11 5.57 4.26
N MET A 32 -6.25 5.21 3.30
CA MET A 32 -6.29 5.78 1.94
C MET A 32 -7.59 5.42 1.21
N LEU A 33 -8.05 4.19 1.32
CA LEU A 33 -9.29 3.72 0.69
C LEU A 33 -10.53 4.37 1.31
N TYR A 34 -10.59 4.48 2.65
CA TYR A 34 -11.65 5.20 3.35
C TYR A 34 -11.64 6.70 3.03
N SER A 35 -10.48 7.31 2.78
CA SER A 35 -10.42 8.70 2.32
C SER A 35 -11.20 8.91 1.01
N SER A 36 -11.28 7.92 0.12
CA SER A 36 -12.10 8.01 -1.10
C SER A 36 -13.59 8.04 -0.76
N HIS A 37 -14.02 7.16 0.15
CA HIS A 37 -15.41 7.10 0.63
C HIS A 37 -15.85 8.37 1.33
N TRP A 38 -15.06 8.88 2.27
CA TRP A 38 -15.34 10.15 2.94
C TRP A 38 -15.49 11.33 1.98
N VAL A 39 -14.78 11.32 0.86
CA VAL A 39 -14.83 12.41 -0.13
C VAL A 39 -16.01 12.27 -1.08
N LEU A 40 -16.40 11.04 -1.44
CA LEU A 40 -17.34 10.78 -2.53
C LEU A 40 -18.73 10.32 -2.06
N SER A 41 -18.81 9.69 -0.90
CA SER A 41 -20.02 9.06 -0.37
C SER A 41 -19.97 8.90 1.15
N PRO A 42 -19.82 9.99 1.92
CA PRO A 42 -19.70 9.91 3.38
C PRO A 42 -20.92 9.26 4.04
N ASP A 43 -22.12 9.42 3.48
CA ASP A 43 -23.38 8.88 4.03
C ASP A 43 -23.52 7.35 3.88
N LYS A 44 -22.58 6.69 3.16
CA LYS A 44 -22.58 5.24 2.94
C LYS A 44 -21.53 4.50 3.76
N LEU A 45 -20.81 5.21 4.62
CA LEU A 45 -19.77 4.62 5.45
C LEU A 45 -20.38 3.76 6.56
N PRO A 46 -19.77 2.60 6.88
CA PRO A 46 -20.18 1.82 8.04
C PRO A 46 -19.81 2.59 9.32
N GLU A 47 -20.54 2.34 10.41
CA GLU A 47 -20.31 3.03 11.69
C GLU A 47 -18.88 2.87 12.22
N ASN A 48 -18.24 1.73 11.93
CA ASN A 48 -16.87 1.43 12.32
C ASN A 48 -15.82 1.94 11.32
N ALA A 49 -16.19 2.73 10.30
CA ALA A 49 -15.24 3.26 9.33
C ALA A 49 -14.10 4.03 10.01
N TYR A 50 -12.89 3.89 9.47
CA TYR A 50 -11.77 4.71 9.94
C TYR A 50 -12.06 6.18 9.63
N LYS A 51 -11.75 7.05 10.60
CA LYS A 51 -11.90 8.50 10.47
C LYS A 51 -11.13 9.01 9.25
N LEU A 52 -11.64 10.07 8.61
CA LEU A 52 -10.97 10.71 7.48
C LEU A 52 -9.54 11.09 7.85
N ALA A 53 -8.59 10.52 7.12
CA ALA A 53 -7.17 10.81 7.26
C ALA A 53 -6.57 11.08 5.87
N HIS A 54 -5.55 11.95 5.82
CA HIS A 54 -4.70 12.14 4.64
C HIS A 54 -5.46 12.46 3.34
N LYS A 55 -6.58 13.18 3.40
CA LYS A 55 -7.43 13.55 2.26
C LYS A 55 -6.63 14.15 1.09
N ASN A 56 -5.71 15.07 1.38
CA ASN A 56 -4.94 15.80 0.38
C ASN A 56 -3.59 15.16 0.07
N HIS A 57 -3.29 13.98 0.64
CA HIS A 57 -2.05 13.29 0.37
C HIS A 57 -2.03 12.77 -1.09
N PRO A 58 -0.91 12.89 -1.82
CA PRO A 58 -0.84 12.48 -3.23
C PRO A 58 -1.29 11.03 -3.48
N CYS A 59 -0.96 10.10 -2.59
CA CYS A 59 -1.45 8.72 -2.71
C CYS A 59 -2.97 8.63 -2.56
N SER A 60 -3.58 9.29 -1.56
CA SER A 60 -5.04 9.30 -1.39
C SER A 60 -5.75 9.98 -2.57
N ILE A 61 -5.11 10.97 -3.21
CA ILE A 61 -5.58 11.58 -4.45
C ILE A 61 -5.56 10.55 -5.58
N TRP A 62 -4.42 9.88 -5.79
CA TRP A 62 -4.27 8.85 -6.82
C TRP A 62 -5.31 7.73 -6.69
N VAL A 63 -5.56 7.24 -5.48
CA VAL A 63 -6.56 6.19 -5.20
C VAL A 63 -7.95 6.59 -5.67
N ARG A 64 -8.36 7.85 -5.47
CA ARG A 64 -9.69 8.35 -5.85
C ARG A 64 -9.76 8.91 -7.28
N GLN A 65 -8.72 8.78 -8.09
CA GLN A 65 -8.76 9.23 -9.49
C GLN A 65 -9.53 8.27 -10.41
N SER A 66 -9.55 6.98 -10.09
CA SER A 66 -10.24 5.97 -10.89
C SER A 66 -10.57 4.72 -10.08
N ILE A 67 -11.55 3.94 -10.55
CA ILE A 67 -11.87 2.64 -9.96
C ILE A 67 -10.72 1.63 -10.10
N THR A 68 -9.92 1.72 -11.16
CA THR A 68 -8.78 0.83 -11.39
C THR A 68 -7.67 1.05 -10.35
N ASN A 69 -7.34 2.30 -10.03
CA ASN A 69 -6.38 2.62 -8.98
C ASN A 69 -6.89 2.17 -7.59
N TYR A 70 -8.18 2.42 -7.33
CA TYR A 70 -8.84 2.01 -6.09
C TYR A 70 -8.79 0.49 -5.91
N MET A 71 -9.15 -0.27 -6.94
CA MET A 71 -9.16 -1.74 -6.89
C MET A 71 -7.75 -2.33 -6.83
N TRP A 72 -6.75 -1.70 -7.46
CA TRP A 72 -5.35 -2.10 -7.29
C TRP A 72 -4.93 -1.98 -5.83
N LEU A 73 -5.24 -0.86 -5.16
CA LEU A 73 -4.91 -0.67 -3.75
C LEU A 73 -5.72 -1.61 -2.84
N CYS A 74 -6.99 -1.89 -3.14
CA CYS A 74 -7.75 -2.91 -2.43
C CYS A 74 -7.09 -4.29 -2.55
N SER A 75 -6.65 -4.66 -3.75
CA SER A 75 -5.92 -5.91 -3.98
C SER A 75 -4.60 -5.95 -3.22
N LEU A 76 -3.83 -4.86 -3.18
CA LEU A 76 -2.62 -4.78 -2.37
C LEU A 76 -2.94 -4.98 -0.88
N GLY A 77 -3.96 -4.27 -0.38
CA GLY A 77 -4.41 -4.39 1.02
C GLY A 77 -4.80 -5.82 1.40
N TRP A 78 -5.49 -6.53 0.50
CA TRP A 78 -5.84 -7.94 0.69
C TRP A 78 -4.60 -8.82 0.79
N TRP A 79 -3.67 -8.69 -0.16
CA TRP A 79 -2.44 -9.49 -0.14
C TRP A 79 -1.52 -9.14 1.03
N LEU A 80 -1.49 -7.90 1.49
CA LEU A 80 -0.82 -7.53 2.74
C LEU A 80 -1.44 -8.22 3.95
N CYS A 81 -2.77 -8.36 4.02
CA CYS A 81 -3.43 -9.14 5.08
C CYS A 81 -3.02 -10.62 5.02
N LYS A 82 -2.90 -11.19 3.82
CA LYS A 82 -2.43 -12.58 3.65
C LYS A 82 -0.97 -12.76 4.01
N GLU A 83 -0.11 -11.80 3.69
CA GLU A 83 1.27 -11.77 4.17
C GLU A 83 1.33 -11.66 5.70
N TYR A 84 0.48 -10.83 6.30
CA TYR A 84 0.41 -10.74 7.77
C TYR A 84 0.01 -12.08 8.40
N GLN A 85 -1.01 -12.75 7.84
CA GLN A 85 -1.43 -14.06 8.32
C GLN A 85 -0.33 -15.11 8.16
N PHE A 86 0.36 -15.12 7.01
CA PHE A 86 1.48 -16.01 6.75
C PHE A 86 2.66 -15.78 7.72
N ARG A 87 3.07 -14.52 7.93
CA ARG A 87 4.26 -14.17 8.74
C ARG A 87 4.01 -14.20 10.25
N TYR A 88 2.77 -13.97 10.69
CA TYR A 88 2.46 -13.80 12.12
C TYR A 88 1.41 -14.77 12.66
N GLY A 89 0.86 -15.65 11.82
CA GLY A 89 -0.11 -16.67 12.21
C GLY A 89 -1.44 -16.12 12.73
N LYS A 90 -1.77 -14.86 12.43
CA LYS A 90 -2.95 -14.16 12.95
C LYS A 90 -3.68 -13.40 11.85
N VAL A 91 -4.99 -13.22 11.99
CA VAL A 91 -5.77 -12.33 11.12
C VAL A 91 -5.64 -10.89 11.62
N HIS A 92 -5.26 -9.96 10.73
CA HIS A 92 -5.17 -8.55 11.10
C HIS A 92 -6.58 -7.97 11.26
N LYS A 93 -6.85 -7.19 12.32
CA LYS A 93 -8.18 -6.61 12.58
C LYS A 93 -8.72 -5.79 11.40
N THR A 94 -7.82 -5.13 10.67
CA THR A 94 -8.15 -4.33 9.48
C THR A 94 -8.53 -5.17 8.26
N GLU A 95 -8.33 -6.50 8.24
CA GLU A 95 -8.72 -7.35 7.12
C GLU A 95 -10.23 -7.23 6.80
N ALA A 96 -11.08 -7.20 7.83
CA ALA A 96 -12.53 -6.99 7.65
C ALA A 96 -12.85 -5.64 6.99
N HIS A 97 -12.09 -4.59 7.29
CA HIS A 97 -12.23 -3.29 6.63
C HIS A 97 -11.79 -3.35 5.16
N ILE A 98 -10.67 -4.02 4.86
CA ILE A 98 -10.19 -4.20 3.48
C ILE A 98 -11.22 -4.96 2.65
N LEU A 99 -11.81 -6.03 3.18
CA LEU A 99 -12.87 -6.79 2.51
C LEU A 99 -14.10 -5.92 2.26
N TRP A 100 -14.55 -5.15 3.25
CA TRP A 100 -15.67 -4.22 3.07
C TRP A 100 -15.37 -3.20 1.95
N LEU A 101 -14.18 -2.59 1.96
CA LEU A 101 -13.74 -1.64 0.96
C LEU A 101 -13.68 -2.26 -0.45
N PHE A 102 -13.22 -3.51 -0.55
CA PHE A 102 -13.17 -4.27 -1.80
C PHE A 102 -14.57 -4.50 -2.38
N HIS A 103 -15.54 -4.87 -1.53
CA HIS A 103 -16.91 -5.16 -1.95
C HIS A 103 -17.80 -3.93 -2.10
N ASN A 104 -17.39 -2.79 -1.57
CA ASN A 104 -18.14 -1.55 -1.60
C ASN A 104 -17.27 -0.42 -2.18
N PRO A 105 -16.84 -0.47 -3.44
CA PRO A 105 -16.14 0.66 -4.04
C PRO A 105 -17.08 1.88 -4.15
N PRO A 106 -16.59 3.11 -3.91
CA PRO A 106 -17.39 4.31 -4.16
C PRO A 106 -17.55 4.52 -5.67
N LYS A 107 -18.48 5.39 -6.09
CA LYS A 107 -18.65 5.74 -7.50
C LYS A 107 -17.41 6.51 -7.98
N LEU A 108 -16.56 5.82 -8.73
CA LEU A 108 -15.33 6.35 -9.33
C LEU A 108 -15.38 6.18 -10.85
N PRO A 109 -14.77 7.09 -11.63
CA PRO A 109 -14.70 6.91 -13.07
C PRO A 109 -13.85 5.69 -13.42
N PHE A 110 -14.22 4.98 -14.47
CA PHE A 110 -13.36 3.99 -15.09
C PHE A 110 -12.29 4.69 -15.93
N ARG A 111 -11.02 4.35 -15.70
CA ARG A 111 -9.84 4.80 -16.45
C ARG A 111 -8.82 3.67 -16.42
N GLU A 112 -7.91 3.61 -17.37
CA GLU A 112 -6.74 2.74 -17.23
C GLU A 112 -5.95 3.09 -15.95
N MET A 113 -5.24 2.10 -15.41
CA MET A 113 -4.47 2.31 -14.17
C MET A 113 -3.41 3.39 -14.42
N THR A 114 -3.46 4.47 -13.65
CA THR A 114 -2.44 5.52 -13.74
C THR A 114 -1.28 5.18 -12.83
N LEU A 115 -0.10 5.72 -13.16
CA LEU A 115 1.08 5.56 -12.31
C LEU A 115 0.85 6.20 -10.93
N PRO A 116 1.17 5.50 -9.83
CA PRO A 116 0.94 6.01 -8.48
C PRO A 116 1.81 7.21 -8.16
N ALA A 117 1.29 8.09 -7.32
CA ALA A 117 2.03 9.27 -6.87
C ALA A 117 3.29 8.86 -6.09
N GLN A 118 4.46 9.31 -6.56
CA GLN A 118 5.75 9.10 -5.89
C GLN A 118 5.87 10.00 -4.65
N ALA A 119 5.25 9.55 -3.55
CA ALA A 119 5.25 10.22 -2.24
C ALA A 119 6.61 10.02 -1.50
N MET A 120 7.66 10.52 -2.13
CA MET A 120 9.05 10.38 -1.71
C MET A 120 9.85 11.67 -2.01
N PRO A 121 11.00 11.88 -1.35
CA PRO A 121 11.91 12.98 -1.68
C PRO A 121 12.31 13.02 -3.17
N PRO A 122 12.56 14.22 -3.75
CA PRO A 122 12.86 14.39 -5.18
C PRO A 122 14.00 13.52 -5.71
N GLU A 123 15.03 13.29 -4.90
CA GLU A 123 16.22 12.51 -5.23
C GLU A 123 15.93 11.02 -5.50
N TYR A 124 14.80 10.50 -5.03
CA TYR A 124 14.38 9.12 -5.29
C TYR A 124 13.38 9.01 -6.44
N LYS A 125 12.90 10.14 -6.98
CA LYS A 125 11.90 10.11 -8.04
C LYS A 125 12.51 9.64 -9.35
N HIS A 126 11.75 8.84 -10.10
CA HIS A 126 12.20 8.29 -11.37
C HIS A 126 11.05 8.09 -12.36
N LYS A 127 11.35 8.05 -13.67
CA LYS A 127 10.33 7.83 -14.72
C LYS A 127 9.68 6.45 -14.61
N ASP A 128 10.48 5.45 -14.25
CA ASP A 128 10.01 4.13 -13.86
C ASP A 128 9.64 4.18 -12.37
N VAL A 129 8.35 4.04 -12.10
CA VAL A 129 7.80 4.18 -10.76
C VAL A 129 8.16 3.01 -9.86
N ILE A 130 8.29 1.80 -10.41
CA ILE A 130 8.73 0.64 -9.65
C ILE A 130 10.18 0.84 -9.23
N GLN A 131 11.03 1.29 -10.15
CA GLN A 131 12.42 1.62 -9.82
C GLN A 131 12.51 2.74 -8.78
N ALA A 132 11.71 3.80 -8.89
CA ALA A 132 11.65 4.88 -7.89
C ALA A 132 11.36 4.32 -6.49
N TYR A 133 10.35 3.45 -6.39
CA TYR A 133 9.95 2.86 -5.13
C TYR A 133 10.95 1.87 -4.57
N GLN A 134 11.55 1.02 -5.41
CA GLN A 134 12.60 0.09 -5.00
C GLN A 134 13.83 0.84 -4.49
N THR A 135 14.29 1.88 -5.21
CA THR A 135 15.40 2.75 -4.77
C THR A 135 15.06 3.44 -3.45
N PHE A 136 13.86 4.01 -3.31
CA PHE A 136 13.44 4.63 -2.05
C PHE A 136 13.40 3.61 -0.90
N TYR A 137 13.01 2.37 -1.18
CA TYR A 137 12.98 1.29 -0.21
C TYR A 137 14.39 0.89 0.24
N ILE A 138 15.32 0.71 -0.70
CA ILE A 138 16.74 0.42 -0.44
C ILE A 138 17.36 1.55 0.37
N GLU A 139 17.40 2.76 -0.18
CA GLU A 139 18.18 3.85 0.40
C GLU A 139 17.57 4.32 1.71
N SER A 140 16.27 4.62 1.72
CA SER A 140 15.62 5.21 2.89
C SER A 140 15.24 4.18 3.95
N LYS A 141 14.83 2.96 3.56
CA LYS A 141 14.26 1.99 4.53
C LYS A 141 15.28 0.93 4.94
N CYS A 142 16.09 0.47 4.00
CA CYS A 142 17.16 -0.49 4.29
C CYS A 142 18.39 0.21 4.86
N LYS A 143 19.07 1.08 4.09
CA LYS A 143 20.36 1.64 4.48
C LYS A 143 20.26 2.70 5.59
N ILE A 144 19.41 3.71 5.42
CA ILE A 144 19.34 4.84 6.36
C ILE A 144 18.60 4.47 7.65
N ARG A 145 17.45 3.80 7.53
CA ARG A 145 16.58 3.52 8.68
C ARG A 145 16.80 2.14 9.30
N ASP A 146 17.46 1.24 8.60
CA ASP A 146 17.72 -0.14 9.04
C ASP A 146 16.48 -0.86 9.60
N ILE A 147 15.36 -0.77 8.88
CA ILE A 147 14.09 -1.42 9.29
C ILE A 147 13.68 -2.59 8.39
N VAL A 148 14.48 -2.92 7.38
CA VAL A 148 14.15 -3.94 6.39
C VAL A 148 14.64 -5.29 6.91
N ARG A 149 13.68 -6.13 7.31
CA ARG A 149 13.89 -7.52 7.74
C ARG A 149 12.85 -8.41 7.07
N TYR A 150 13.26 -9.63 6.73
CA TYR A 150 12.42 -10.67 6.14
C TYR A 150 12.64 -11.98 6.90
N THR A 151 11.75 -12.31 7.83
CA THR A 151 11.91 -13.50 8.68
C THR A 151 11.39 -14.77 8.01
N TYR A 152 10.29 -14.67 7.27
CA TYR A 152 9.56 -15.83 6.71
C TYR A 152 9.49 -15.82 5.17
N ARG A 153 10.12 -14.84 4.53
CA ARG A 153 10.21 -14.72 3.07
C ARG A 153 11.68 -14.56 2.67
N PRO A 154 12.08 -15.04 1.48
CA PRO A 154 13.38 -14.65 0.94
C PRO A 154 13.42 -13.13 0.74
N VAL A 155 14.61 -12.57 0.87
CA VAL A 155 14.83 -11.17 0.55
C VAL A 155 14.53 -10.96 -0.95
N PRO A 156 13.73 -9.94 -1.33
CA PRO A 156 13.46 -9.64 -2.72
C PRO A 156 14.75 -9.38 -3.51
N GLU A 157 14.79 -9.81 -4.77
CA GLU A 157 15.99 -9.72 -5.64
C GLU A 157 16.61 -8.32 -5.66
N PHE A 158 15.79 -7.27 -5.74
CA PHE A 158 16.24 -5.88 -5.76
C PHE A 158 16.89 -5.41 -4.43
N LEU A 159 16.80 -6.19 -3.35
CA LEU A 159 17.39 -5.89 -2.04
C LEU A 159 18.56 -6.80 -1.67
N VAL A 160 18.83 -7.88 -2.42
CA VAL A 160 19.80 -8.92 -2.03
C VAL A 160 21.20 -8.36 -1.78
N SER A 161 21.65 -7.38 -2.57
CA SER A 161 22.97 -6.74 -2.41
C SER A 161 23.00 -5.64 -1.34
N HIS A 162 21.90 -5.41 -0.62
CA HIS A 162 21.72 -4.25 0.25
C HIS A 162 21.25 -4.58 1.67
N VAL A 163 20.88 -5.84 1.93
CA VAL A 163 20.61 -6.33 3.28
C VAL A 163 21.86 -7.02 3.82
N HIS A 164 22.22 -6.72 5.07
CA HIS A 164 23.16 -7.55 5.80
C HIS A 164 22.41 -8.80 6.25
N LEU A 165 22.81 -9.96 5.71
CA LEU A 165 22.29 -11.27 6.10
C LEU A 165 22.72 -11.62 7.53
#